data_AF-A0A4V2HUD0-F1
#
_entry.id   AF-A0A4V2HUD0-F1
#
_cell.length_a   1.000
_cell.length_b   1.000
_cell.length_c   1.000
_cell.angle_alpha   90.00
_cell.angle_beta   90.00
_cell.angle_gamma   90.00
#
_symmetry.space_group_name_H-M   'P 1'
#
loop_
_entity.id
_entity.type
_entity.pdbx_description
1 polymer ?
#
loop_
_entity_poly.entity_id
_entity_poly.type
_entity_poly.pdbx_seq_one_letter_code
_entity_poly.pdbx_strand_id
1 'polypeptide(L)'
;MQGSAVLPTLVLFPGTEAVATVPFDASTVRELARSLASKSFEAPDEKLPAELKDLNYDQYRSIRFMPERALWRADKLPFQAQFFHRGFFYKNRVNIFEVVDGQANEIRYRKDDFSFGNDVPAFAADDLGFAGLRIHAPINKPDYFDEVCVFLGASYFRAVAKGETYGLSARGLSIDTGEAKGEEFPTFKAFWLERPAANATSLVIHALLDSKSCAASYRFTLRPGETTVFDVEMSLYPRADLEHAGLAPMTSMFFFGPNDRNDVDDFRPSVHDSDGLAIFNGKGESLWRPLSNPRDLQVSTFQDLNPRGFGLMQREKRFAAYEDIESRFEARPSLWVEPIGDWGEGGVVLIEIPTKEEIHDNIAAFWRPKVPLKAKSENNFTYRLHWGPDMPKPHSLARFVRTGIGARGDDSKLFVLDLIGDNLKGVDPNSIKGVVSAEKSEITNIVTQPNPDTGGWRLSFQCAVKKDTPIELRALLVQDDKPLSEVWVYRWAP
;
A
#
# COMPACT_ATOMS: atom_id res chain seq x y z
N MET A 1 -45.30 27.32 65.62
CA MET A 1 -46.14 26.77 64.53
C MET A 1 -45.82 27.54 63.27
N GLN A 2 -45.38 26.79 62.24
CA GLN A 2 -45.38 27.07 60.80
C GLN A 2 -44.81 28.42 60.30
N GLY A 3 -43.57 28.35 59.78
CA GLY A 3 -43.02 29.31 58.83
C GLY A 3 -43.34 28.88 57.39
N SER A 4 -43.83 29.81 56.58
CA SER A 4 -44.03 29.63 55.14
C SER A 4 -42.70 29.79 54.40
N ALA A 5 -42.28 28.72 53.72
CA ALA A 5 -41.14 28.73 52.81
C ALA A 5 -41.59 29.09 51.39
N VAL A 6 -40.88 30.04 50.79
CA VAL A 6 -40.97 30.43 49.39
C VAL A 6 -40.25 29.38 48.54
N LEU A 7 -40.92 28.81 47.55
CA LEU A 7 -40.32 27.92 46.54
C LEU A 7 -39.62 28.76 45.46
N PRO A 8 -38.32 28.56 45.18
CA PRO A 8 -37.72 29.06 43.96
C PRO A 8 -37.94 28.06 42.83
N THR A 9 -38.41 28.57 41.70
CA THR A 9 -38.54 27.86 40.43
C THR A 9 -37.17 27.43 39.93
N LEU A 10 -36.95 26.12 39.80
CA LEU A 10 -35.74 25.53 39.24
C LEU A 10 -35.76 25.74 37.71
N VAL A 11 -34.89 26.61 37.19
CA VAL A 11 -34.61 26.70 35.76
C VAL A 11 -33.67 25.54 35.41
N LEU A 12 -34.19 24.52 34.74
CA LEU A 12 -33.41 23.44 34.14
C LEU A 12 -32.71 24.00 32.89
N PHE A 13 -31.41 24.23 32.98
CA PHE A 13 -30.56 24.34 31.79
C PHE A 13 -30.43 22.95 31.15
N PRO A 14 -30.55 22.81 29.81
CA PRO A 14 -30.34 21.53 29.15
C PRO A 14 -28.89 21.11 29.34
N GLY A 15 -28.71 19.91 29.89
CA GLY A 15 -27.40 19.33 30.16
C GLY A 15 -26.62 19.11 28.88
N THR A 16 -25.36 19.54 28.89
CA THR A 16 -24.30 18.93 28.10
C THR A 16 -24.29 17.43 28.36
N GLU A 17 -24.62 16.62 27.36
CA GLU A 17 -24.29 15.19 27.37
C GLU A 17 -22.80 15.07 27.69
N ALA A 18 -22.48 14.50 28.84
CA ALA A 18 -21.11 14.14 29.16
C ALA A 18 -20.68 13.06 28.15
N VAL A 19 -19.82 13.44 27.20
CA VAL A 19 -19.15 12.47 26.32
C VAL A 19 -18.41 11.50 27.24
N ALA A 20 -18.76 10.22 27.16
CA ALA A 20 -18.09 9.19 27.96
C ALA A 20 -16.63 9.10 27.50
N THR A 21 -15.71 9.68 28.28
CA THR A 21 -14.27 9.56 28.10
C THR A 21 -13.85 8.15 28.51
N VAL A 22 -13.20 7.40 27.62
CA VAL A 22 -12.71 6.04 27.92
C VAL A 22 -11.19 6.12 28.13
N PRO A 23 -10.64 5.61 29.26
CA PRO A 23 -9.20 5.53 29.45
C PRO A 23 -8.51 4.84 28.27
N PHE A 24 -7.41 5.41 27.82
CA PHE A 24 -6.67 4.94 26.65
C PHE A 24 -5.17 4.95 26.92
N ASP A 25 -4.53 3.84 26.59
CA ASP A 25 -3.10 3.63 26.66
C ASP A 25 -2.61 2.75 25.50
N ALA A 26 -1.32 2.42 25.52
CA ALA A 26 -0.69 1.64 24.47
C ALA A 26 -1.21 0.19 24.35
N SER A 27 -1.82 -0.39 25.40
CA SER A 27 -2.35 -1.77 25.33
C SER A 27 -3.82 -1.82 24.93
N THR A 28 -4.55 -0.71 25.06
CA THR A 28 -6.01 -0.63 24.83
C THR A 28 -6.45 -1.30 23.53
N VAL A 29 -5.87 -0.94 22.38
CA VAL A 29 -6.31 -1.49 21.09
C VAL A 29 -5.90 -2.96 20.91
N ARG A 30 -4.77 -3.36 21.50
CA ARG A 30 -4.31 -4.76 21.51
C ARG A 30 -5.25 -5.65 22.34
N GLU A 31 -5.72 -5.16 23.47
CA GLU A 31 -6.70 -5.84 24.31
C GLU A 31 -8.08 -5.93 23.62
N LEU A 32 -8.51 -4.87 22.93
CA LEU A 32 -9.72 -4.89 22.12
C LEU A 32 -9.63 -5.95 21.01
N ALA A 33 -8.52 -6.02 20.29
CA ALA A 33 -8.31 -7.02 19.24
C ALA A 33 -8.32 -8.45 19.82
N ARG A 34 -7.63 -8.69 20.93
CA ARG A 34 -7.63 -9.99 21.62
C ARG A 34 -9.05 -10.39 22.04
N SER A 35 -9.82 -9.46 22.61
CA SER A 35 -11.21 -9.69 23.03
C SER A 35 -12.15 -9.97 21.85
N LEU A 36 -11.96 -9.28 20.71
CA LEU A 36 -12.71 -9.55 19.49
C LEU A 36 -12.42 -10.94 18.94
N ALA A 37 -11.15 -11.35 18.90
CA ALA A 37 -10.76 -12.67 18.41
C ALA A 37 -11.26 -13.82 19.30
N SER A 38 -11.58 -13.58 20.57
CA SER A 38 -12.18 -14.60 21.44
C SER A 38 -13.69 -14.80 21.23
N LYS A 39 -14.32 -14.03 20.33
CA LYS A 39 -15.75 -14.07 20.03
C LYS A 39 -15.99 -14.39 18.55
N SER A 40 -17.19 -14.83 18.23
CA SER A 40 -17.64 -14.96 16.84
C SER A 40 -17.56 -13.63 16.11
N PHE A 41 -17.20 -13.66 14.83
CA PHE A 41 -17.16 -12.45 14.00
C PHE A 41 -18.56 -11.86 13.82
N GLU A 42 -18.65 -10.55 13.99
CA GLU A 42 -19.83 -9.75 13.69
C GLU A 42 -19.55 -8.88 12.47
N ALA A 43 -20.41 -8.99 11.44
CA ALA A 43 -20.26 -8.20 10.23
C ALA A 43 -20.36 -6.69 10.54
N PRO A 44 -19.60 -5.83 9.83
CA PRO A 44 -19.69 -4.38 10.00
C PRO A 44 -21.13 -3.86 9.79
N ASP A 45 -21.46 -2.75 10.46
CA ASP A 45 -22.71 -2.06 10.20
C ASP A 45 -22.65 -1.38 8.82
N GLU A 46 -23.44 -1.91 7.89
CA GLU A 46 -23.62 -1.39 6.53
C GLU A 46 -24.94 -0.61 6.35
N LYS A 47 -25.71 -0.39 7.42
CA LYS A 47 -27.00 0.30 7.33
C LYS A 47 -26.78 1.73 6.87
N LEU A 48 -27.38 2.06 5.73
CA LEU A 48 -27.43 3.39 5.13
C LEU A 48 -28.84 3.62 4.56
N PRO A 49 -29.31 4.88 4.53
CA PRO A 49 -30.46 5.28 3.71
C PRO A 49 -30.25 4.87 2.24
N ALA A 50 -31.33 4.52 1.54
CA ALA A 50 -31.25 4.06 0.16
C ALA A 50 -30.63 5.12 -0.76
N GLU A 51 -30.92 6.39 -0.47
CA GLU A 51 -30.39 7.59 -1.11
C GLU A 51 -28.86 7.65 -1.16
N LEU A 52 -28.20 7.09 -0.14
CA LEU A 52 -26.73 7.08 -0.02
C LEU A 52 -26.12 5.74 -0.45
N LYS A 53 -26.88 4.66 -0.33
CA LYS A 53 -26.44 3.31 -0.69
C LYS A 53 -26.24 3.16 -2.20
N ASP A 54 -27.09 3.82 -2.99
CA ASP A 54 -27.16 3.66 -4.45
C ASP A 54 -26.55 4.85 -5.21
N LEU A 55 -25.71 5.65 -4.55
CA LEU A 55 -24.96 6.74 -5.19
C LEU A 55 -24.06 6.19 -6.30
N ASN A 56 -24.00 6.89 -7.43
CA ASN A 56 -22.98 6.66 -8.45
C ASN A 56 -21.66 7.38 -8.08
N TYR A 57 -20.62 7.17 -8.91
CA TYR A 57 -19.29 7.74 -8.70
C TYR A 57 -19.30 9.26 -8.61
N ASP A 58 -19.96 9.95 -9.55
CA ASP A 58 -19.96 11.42 -9.61
C ASP A 58 -20.68 12.04 -8.41
N GLN A 59 -21.81 11.44 -8.02
CA GLN A 59 -22.55 11.86 -6.83
C GLN A 59 -21.69 11.68 -5.57
N TYR A 60 -21.05 10.52 -5.39
CA TYR A 60 -20.18 10.28 -4.24
C TYR A 60 -18.98 11.22 -4.20
N ARG A 61 -18.30 11.44 -5.34
CA ARG A 61 -17.17 12.39 -5.47
C ARG A 61 -17.56 13.83 -5.15
N SER A 62 -18.83 14.18 -5.30
CA SER A 62 -19.35 15.51 -4.96
C SER A 62 -19.57 15.73 -3.46
N ILE A 63 -19.53 14.66 -2.64
CA ILE A 63 -19.59 14.76 -1.18
C ILE A 63 -18.19 15.09 -0.64
N ARG A 64 -18.04 16.23 0.03
CA ARG A 64 -16.73 16.71 0.49
C ARG A 64 -16.77 17.11 1.95
N PHE A 65 -15.78 16.67 2.71
CA PHE A 65 -15.55 17.16 4.06
C PHE A 65 -15.12 18.64 4.00
N MET A 66 -15.68 19.45 4.90
CA MET A 66 -15.40 20.88 5.01
C MET A 66 -14.01 21.11 5.64
N PRO A 67 -13.01 21.64 4.92
CA PRO A 67 -11.64 21.76 5.46
C PRO A 67 -11.54 22.61 6.72
N GLU A 68 -12.41 23.60 6.90
CA GLU A 68 -12.49 24.43 8.11
C GLU A 68 -12.96 23.67 9.36
N ARG A 69 -13.60 22.50 9.18
CA ARG A 69 -14.04 21.59 10.25
C ARG A 69 -13.01 20.51 10.57
N ALA A 70 -11.85 20.49 9.91
CA ALA A 70 -10.85 19.47 10.10
C ALA A 70 -10.38 19.40 11.56
N LEU A 71 -10.22 18.18 12.07
CA LEU A 71 -9.70 17.94 13.40
C LEU A 71 -8.33 18.63 13.54
N TRP A 72 -8.12 19.30 14.68
CA TRP A 72 -6.91 20.06 15.05
C TRP A 72 -6.60 21.32 14.24
N ARG A 73 -7.43 21.68 13.26
CA ARG A 73 -7.23 22.93 12.51
C ARG A 73 -7.34 24.16 13.39
N ALA A 74 -8.35 24.23 14.25
CA ALA A 74 -8.57 25.36 15.16
C ALA A 74 -7.41 25.53 16.16
N ASP A 75 -6.81 24.41 16.56
CA ASP A 75 -5.67 24.34 17.48
C ASP A 75 -4.32 24.65 16.80
N LYS A 76 -4.32 24.82 15.45
CA LYS A 76 -3.14 25.12 14.63
C LYS A 76 -2.02 24.06 14.78
N LEU A 77 -2.40 22.79 14.86
CA LEU A 77 -1.44 21.68 14.98
C LEU A 77 -0.81 21.34 13.61
N PRO A 78 0.38 20.69 13.62
CA PRO A 78 1.10 20.34 12.39
C PRO A 78 0.43 19.25 11.55
N PHE A 79 -0.58 18.57 12.09
CA PHE A 79 -1.41 17.61 11.38
C PHE A 79 -2.88 18.00 11.48
N GLN A 80 -3.65 17.70 10.45
CA GLN A 80 -5.12 17.82 10.44
C GLN A 80 -5.73 16.51 9.97
N ALA A 81 -6.89 16.13 10.50
CA ALA A 81 -7.64 14.98 10.01
C ALA A 81 -8.99 15.40 9.42
N GLN A 82 -9.36 14.78 8.30
CA GLN A 82 -10.68 14.87 7.69
C GLN A 82 -11.26 13.47 7.53
N PHE A 83 -12.58 13.38 7.37
CA PHE A 83 -13.28 12.10 7.39
C PHE A 83 -14.05 11.86 6.09
N PHE A 84 -14.13 10.59 5.68
CA PHE A 84 -14.92 10.20 4.52
C PHE A 84 -16.36 9.91 4.91
N HIS A 85 -17.28 10.37 4.07
CA HIS A 85 -18.70 10.08 4.20
C HIS A 85 -19.00 8.63 3.79
N ARG A 86 -19.96 7.97 4.43
CA ARG A 86 -20.42 6.64 3.98
C ARG A 86 -21.35 6.74 2.78
N GLY A 87 -21.23 5.82 1.83
CA GLY A 87 -22.02 5.82 0.61
C GLY A 87 -21.30 5.13 -0.53
N PHE A 88 -22.00 4.93 -1.64
CA PHE A 88 -21.47 4.17 -2.79
C PHE A 88 -20.97 2.78 -2.33
N PHE A 89 -19.72 2.40 -2.61
CA PHE A 89 -19.15 1.14 -2.10
C PHE A 89 -18.60 1.22 -0.66
N TYR A 90 -18.47 2.41 -0.08
CA TYR A 90 -17.96 2.62 1.28
C TYR A 90 -19.07 2.61 2.32
N LYS A 91 -19.64 1.43 2.55
CA LYS A 91 -20.82 1.25 3.40
C LYS A 91 -20.48 1.01 4.87
N ASN A 92 -19.31 0.45 5.17
CA ASN A 92 -18.96 0.06 6.53
C ASN A 92 -18.80 1.30 7.42
N ARG A 93 -19.40 1.28 8.61
CA ARG A 93 -19.13 2.28 9.65
C ARG A 93 -17.73 2.06 10.24
N VAL A 94 -16.96 3.14 10.30
CA VAL A 94 -15.68 3.25 10.97
C VAL A 94 -15.82 4.24 12.11
N ASN A 95 -15.54 3.80 13.34
CA ASN A 95 -15.55 4.65 14.52
C ASN A 95 -14.21 5.37 14.66
N ILE A 96 -14.24 6.66 14.99
CA ILE A 96 -13.02 7.47 15.09
C ILE A 96 -12.98 8.12 16.47
N PHE A 97 -11.83 8.06 17.10
CA PHE A 97 -11.58 8.62 18.42
C PHE A 97 -10.38 9.56 18.36
N GLU A 98 -10.46 10.68 19.08
CA GLU A 98 -9.30 11.50 19.43
C GLU A 98 -8.78 11.05 20.79
N VAL A 99 -7.47 10.84 20.93
CA VAL A 99 -6.83 10.55 22.21
C VAL A 99 -6.14 11.81 22.73
N VAL A 100 -6.54 12.24 23.93
CA VAL A 100 -6.03 13.43 24.61
C VAL A 100 -5.79 13.07 26.08
N ASP A 101 -4.58 13.30 26.58
CA ASP A 101 -4.22 13.07 27.99
C ASP A 101 -4.62 11.68 28.53
N GLY A 102 -4.42 10.64 27.70
CA GLY A 102 -4.76 9.25 28.04
C GLY A 102 -6.26 8.94 28.04
N GLN A 103 -7.07 9.75 27.36
CA GLN A 103 -8.52 9.56 27.22
C GLN A 103 -8.92 9.53 25.75
N ALA A 104 -9.67 8.50 25.35
CA ALA A 104 -10.29 8.42 24.04
C ALA A 104 -11.66 9.11 24.05
N ASN A 105 -11.82 10.08 23.14
CA ASN A 105 -13.05 10.83 22.90
C ASN A 105 -13.60 10.46 21.52
N GLU A 106 -14.84 9.96 21.46
CA GLU A 106 -15.47 9.64 20.17
C GLU A 106 -15.70 10.92 19.36
N ILE A 107 -15.24 10.91 18.12
CA ILE A 107 -15.60 11.90 17.11
C ILE A 107 -16.88 11.40 16.45
N ARG A 108 -18.01 12.03 16.78
CA ARG A 108 -19.30 11.69 16.17
C ARG A 108 -19.44 12.32 14.79
N TYR A 109 -20.09 11.60 13.89
CA TYR A 109 -20.47 12.14 12.59
C TYR A 109 -21.45 13.30 12.78
N ARG A 110 -21.27 14.35 11.96
CA ARG A 110 -22.27 15.40 11.78
C ARG A 110 -22.41 15.66 10.29
N LYS A 111 -23.64 15.70 9.82
CA LYS A 111 -23.95 16.02 8.42
C LYS A 111 -23.35 17.37 8.00
N ASP A 112 -23.37 18.35 8.91
CA ASP A 112 -22.86 19.71 8.69
C ASP A 112 -21.33 19.81 8.58
N ASP A 113 -20.58 18.73 8.82
CA ASP A 113 -19.15 18.68 8.51
C ASP A 113 -18.88 18.40 7.02
N PHE A 114 -19.93 18.17 6.22
CA PHE A 114 -19.85 17.85 4.80
C PHE A 114 -20.66 18.81 3.94
N SER A 115 -20.11 19.15 2.78
CA SER A 115 -20.86 19.72 1.66
C SER A 115 -21.32 18.62 0.71
N PHE A 116 -22.54 18.72 0.22
CA PHE A 116 -23.14 17.76 -0.71
C PHE A 116 -23.38 18.45 -2.06
N GLY A 117 -23.02 17.78 -3.17
CA GLY A 117 -23.33 18.27 -4.50
C GLY A 117 -24.84 18.27 -4.78
N ASN A 118 -25.27 19.07 -5.75
CA ASN A 118 -26.68 19.24 -6.09
C ASN A 118 -27.37 17.92 -6.50
N ASP A 119 -26.61 16.98 -7.06
CA ASP A 119 -27.13 15.69 -7.54
C ASP A 119 -27.15 14.61 -6.44
N VAL A 120 -26.74 14.92 -5.21
CA VAL A 120 -26.83 14.01 -4.07
C VAL A 120 -28.26 14.09 -3.50
N PRO A 121 -29.02 12.98 -3.45
CA PRO A 121 -30.38 13.01 -2.93
C PRO A 121 -30.42 13.42 -1.45
N ALA A 122 -31.47 14.14 -1.07
CA ALA A 122 -31.68 14.53 0.31
C ALA A 122 -31.98 13.29 1.18
N PHE A 123 -31.35 13.20 2.34
CA PHE A 123 -31.55 12.12 3.30
C PHE A 123 -31.72 12.66 4.73
N ALA A 124 -32.52 11.97 5.52
CA ALA A 124 -32.76 12.24 6.94
C ALA A 124 -32.08 11.15 7.78
N ALA A 125 -30.82 11.40 8.17
CA ALA A 125 -30.08 10.55 9.09
C ALA A 125 -29.15 11.42 9.93
N ASP A 126 -29.18 11.21 11.24
CA ASP A 126 -28.48 12.07 12.20
C ASP A 126 -27.04 11.59 12.49
N ASP A 127 -26.82 10.28 12.56
CA ASP A 127 -25.49 9.68 12.74
C ASP A 127 -25.29 8.50 11.78
N LEU A 128 -24.52 8.72 10.72
CA LEU A 128 -24.08 7.66 9.82
C LEU A 128 -22.73 7.08 10.27
N GLY A 129 -21.98 7.73 11.14
CA GLY A 129 -20.55 7.45 11.31
C GLY A 129 -19.74 7.75 10.03
N PHE A 130 -18.47 7.35 10.03
CA PHE A 130 -17.55 7.64 8.93
C PHE A 130 -17.24 6.39 8.11
N ALA A 131 -16.76 6.57 6.88
CA ALA A 131 -16.23 5.49 6.03
C ALA A 131 -14.72 5.27 6.20
N GLY A 132 -14.02 6.27 6.75
CA GLY A 132 -12.57 6.29 6.84
C GLY A 132 -12.06 7.69 7.17
N LEU A 133 -10.75 7.87 7.10
CA LEU A 133 -10.10 9.14 7.40
C LEU A 133 -8.96 9.44 6.42
N ARG A 134 -8.57 10.70 6.39
CA ARG A 134 -7.36 11.19 5.72
C ARG A 134 -6.63 12.17 6.61
N ILE A 135 -5.32 12.16 6.50
CA ILE A 135 -4.40 13.01 7.26
C ILE A 135 -3.81 14.03 6.30
N HIS A 136 -3.74 15.27 6.77
CA HIS A 136 -3.09 16.36 6.08
C HIS A 136 -1.93 16.92 6.89
N ALA A 137 -0.85 17.31 6.20
CA ALA A 137 0.34 17.94 6.79
C ALA A 137 1.03 18.84 5.74
N PRO A 138 1.81 19.85 6.16
CA PRO A 138 2.55 20.72 5.25
C PRO A 138 3.81 20.04 4.69
N ILE A 139 3.62 19.10 3.75
CA ILE A 139 4.72 18.32 3.17
C ILE A 139 5.40 19.04 1.99
N ASN A 140 4.62 19.72 1.14
CA ASN A 140 5.14 20.39 -0.05
C ASN A 140 5.45 21.86 0.19
N LYS A 141 4.58 22.54 0.95
CA LYS A 141 4.71 23.97 1.28
C LYS A 141 4.34 24.22 2.73
N PRO A 142 5.02 25.14 3.44
CA PRO A 142 4.74 25.42 4.86
C PRO A 142 3.33 25.95 5.15
N ASP A 143 2.69 26.60 4.18
CA ASP A 143 1.40 27.29 4.31
C ASP A 143 0.22 26.49 3.75
N TYR A 144 0.45 25.26 3.28
CA TYR A 144 -0.58 24.41 2.68
C TYR A 144 -0.58 23.02 3.31
N PHE A 145 -1.77 22.50 3.64
CA PHE A 145 -1.94 21.19 4.24
C PHE A 145 -2.33 20.17 3.16
N ASP A 146 -1.32 19.57 2.54
CA ASP A 146 -1.49 18.50 1.56
C ASP A 146 -2.07 17.24 2.22
N GLU A 147 -2.87 16.48 1.47
CA GLU A 147 -3.28 15.13 1.88
C GLU A 147 -2.05 14.21 1.81
N VAL A 148 -1.64 13.65 2.94
CA VAL A 148 -0.41 12.83 3.04
C VAL A 148 -0.70 11.34 3.22
N CYS A 149 -1.89 11.00 3.73
CA CYS A 149 -2.30 9.63 3.98
C CYS A 149 -3.83 9.49 3.98
N VAL A 150 -4.33 8.35 3.48
CA VAL A 150 -5.75 7.96 3.49
C VAL A 150 -5.90 6.55 4.02
N PHE A 151 -6.87 6.33 4.90
CA PHE A 151 -7.39 5.01 5.31
C PHE A 151 -8.84 4.91 4.87
N LEU A 152 -9.13 4.08 3.87
CA LEU A 152 -10.46 3.99 3.28
C LEU A 152 -10.67 2.66 2.53
N GLY A 153 -11.75 1.94 2.88
CA GLY A 153 -12.11 0.67 2.26
C GLY A 153 -11.35 -0.52 2.83
N ALA A 154 -12.08 -1.52 3.34
CA ALA A 154 -11.52 -2.68 4.03
C ALA A 154 -10.38 -2.29 4.99
N SER A 155 -9.16 -2.82 4.82
CA SER A 155 -7.98 -2.45 5.58
C SER A 155 -6.94 -1.72 4.73
N TYR A 156 -7.36 -1.08 3.64
CA TYR A 156 -6.47 -0.37 2.72
C TYR A 156 -6.07 0.99 3.28
N PHE A 157 -4.84 1.38 2.97
CA PHE A 157 -4.36 2.73 3.17
C PHE A 157 -3.32 3.11 2.12
N ARG A 158 -3.23 4.40 1.83
CA ARG A 158 -2.27 4.99 0.89
C ARG A 158 -1.52 6.11 1.57
N ALA A 159 -0.30 6.37 1.13
CA ALA A 159 0.44 7.56 1.50
C ALA A 159 1.22 8.11 0.30
N VAL A 160 1.63 9.36 0.39
CA VAL A 160 2.48 10.03 -0.61
C VAL A 160 3.71 10.59 0.06
N ALA A 161 4.82 10.66 -0.67
CA ALA A 161 5.96 11.46 -0.28
C ALA A 161 5.87 12.88 -0.87
N LYS A 162 6.81 13.73 -0.50
CA LYS A 162 6.89 15.09 -1.01
C LYS A 162 6.98 15.10 -2.55
N GLY A 163 6.13 15.89 -3.18
CA GLY A 163 6.06 16.03 -4.63
C GLY A 163 5.41 14.86 -5.37
N GLU A 164 4.96 13.81 -4.67
CA GLU A 164 4.34 12.63 -5.25
C GLU A 164 2.80 12.64 -5.10
N THR A 165 2.13 11.86 -5.93
CA THR A 165 0.66 11.68 -5.94
C THR A 165 0.29 10.23 -5.65
N TYR A 166 -0.94 9.94 -5.26
CA TYR A 166 -1.35 8.56 -4.98
C TYR A 166 -1.17 7.63 -6.18
N GLY A 167 -0.74 6.40 -5.88
CA GLY A 167 -0.73 5.26 -6.79
C GLY A 167 -1.12 4.00 -6.03
N LEU A 168 -0.13 3.15 -5.78
CA LEU A 168 -0.29 1.89 -5.06
C LEU A 168 -0.82 2.07 -3.61
N SER A 169 -1.35 1.00 -3.05
CA SER A 169 -1.91 0.91 -1.69
C SER A 169 -1.17 -0.12 -0.85
N ALA A 170 -1.17 0.08 0.46
CA ALA A 170 -0.90 -0.97 1.45
C ALA A 170 -2.23 -1.49 2.02
N ARG A 171 -2.20 -2.67 2.64
CA ARG A 171 -3.31 -3.17 3.47
C ARG A 171 -2.82 -3.58 4.85
N GLY A 172 -3.72 -3.65 5.82
CA GLY A 172 -3.38 -4.18 7.16
C GLY A 172 -2.96 -5.64 7.11
N LEU A 173 -3.73 -6.47 6.40
CA LEU A 173 -3.53 -7.92 6.32
C LEU A 173 -4.20 -8.44 5.04
N SER A 174 -3.63 -9.48 4.43
CA SER A 174 -4.30 -10.26 3.39
C SER A 174 -4.50 -11.70 3.85
N ILE A 175 -5.61 -12.32 3.44
CA ILE A 175 -5.95 -13.69 3.85
C ILE A 175 -6.48 -14.41 2.62
N ASP A 176 -5.80 -15.49 2.22
CA ASP A 176 -6.19 -16.34 1.09
C ASP A 176 -6.23 -15.59 -0.27
N THR A 177 -5.42 -14.54 -0.42
CA THR A 177 -5.26 -13.81 -1.69
C THR A 177 -4.74 -14.75 -2.78
N GLY A 178 -5.44 -14.82 -3.90
CA GLY A 178 -5.09 -15.69 -5.04
C GLY A 178 -5.47 -17.17 -4.84
N GLU A 179 -6.07 -17.53 -3.72
CA GLU A 179 -6.49 -18.91 -3.44
C GLU A 179 -7.87 -19.22 -4.04
N ALA A 180 -8.07 -20.47 -4.49
CA ALA A 180 -9.30 -20.87 -5.20
C ALA A 180 -10.59 -20.75 -4.37
N LYS A 181 -10.49 -20.77 -3.03
CA LYS A 181 -11.64 -20.61 -2.13
C LYS A 181 -12.11 -19.15 -1.99
N GLY A 182 -11.37 -18.20 -2.54
CA GLY A 182 -11.63 -16.77 -2.48
C GLY A 182 -10.89 -16.06 -1.35
N GLU A 183 -10.55 -14.80 -1.60
CA GLU A 183 -9.88 -13.92 -0.65
C GLU A 183 -10.86 -13.45 0.44
N GLU A 184 -10.39 -13.44 1.69
CA GLU A 184 -11.05 -12.74 2.79
C GLU A 184 -10.42 -11.35 2.92
N PHE A 185 -11.26 -10.32 3.03
CA PHE A 185 -10.83 -8.92 3.15
C PHE A 185 -11.06 -8.39 4.58
N PRO A 186 -10.03 -8.36 5.45
CA PRO A 186 -10.12 -7.74 6.76
C PRO A 186 -10.40 -6.25 6.67
N THR A 187 -11.11 -5.71 7.67
CA THR A 187 -11.54 -4.30 7.69
C THR A 187 -11.02 -3.56 8.90
N PHE A 188 -10.56 -2.31 8.73
CA PHE A 188 -10.37 -1.41 9.87
C PHE A 188 -11.74 -0.88 10.30
N LYS A 189 -12.15 -1.17 11.54
CA LYS A 189 -13.46 -0.78 12.07
C LYS A 189 -13.40 0.41 13.04
N ALA A 190 -12.23 0.68 13.60
CA ALA A 190 -12.05 1.81 14.50
C ALA A 190 -10.61 2.35 14.45
N PHE A 191 -10.49 3.67 14.64
CA PHE A 191 -9.22 4.38 14.72
C PHE A 191 -9.15 5.28 15.95
N TRP A 192 -7.97 5.37 16.56
CA TRP A 192 -7.65 6.32 17.63
C TRP A 192 -6.49 7.20 17.16
N LEU A 193 -6.74 8.49 17.07
CA LEU A 193 -5.76 9.48 16.63
C LEU A 193 -5.21 10.19 17.87
N GLU A 194 -3.94 9.98 18.18
CA GLU A 194 -3.31 10.71 19.29
C GLU A 194 -3.11 12.16 18.89
N ARG A 195 -3.62 13.10 19.71
CA ARG A 195 -3.44 14.53 19.47
C ARG A 195 -1.94 14.84 19.43
N PRO A 196 -1.41 15.36 18.31
CA PRO A 196 0.01 15.67 18.22
C PRO A 196 0.37 16.88 19.08
N ALA A 197 1.61 16.94 19.57
CA ALA A 197 2.17 18.17 20.12
C ALA A 197 2.30 19.24 19.03
N ALA A 198 2.33 20.53 19.43
CA ALA A 198 2.39 21.66 18.50
C ALA A 198 3.63 21.66 17.57
N ASN A 199 4.71 20.99 17.96
CA ASN A 199 5.95 20.83 17.20
C ASN A 199 6.21 19.38 16.75
N ALA A 200 5.18 18.52 16.79
CA ALA A 200 5.34 17.12 16.41
C ALA A 200 5.70 16.99 14.93
N THR A 201 6.66 16.11 14.64
CA THR A 201 7.05 15.72 13.27
C THR A 201 6.47 14.36 12.87
N SER A 202 5.63 13.78 13.74
CA SER A 202 5.00 12.48 13.53
C SER A 202 3.60 12.46 14.12
N LEU A 203 2.73 11.63 13.55
CA LEU A 203 1.40 11.36 14.07
C LEU A 203 1.26 9.88 14.44
N VAL A 204 0.71 9.60 15.63
CA VAL A 204 0.40 8.23 16.05
C VAL A 204 -1.08 7.94 15.80
N ILE A 205 -1.33 6.83 15.10
CA ILE A 205 -2.66 6.36 14.72
C ILE A 205 -2.76 4.91 15.15
N HIS A 206 -3.71 4.58 16.01
CA HIS A 206 -4.02 3.19 16.31
C HIS A 206 -5.22 2.74 15.48
N ALA A 207 -5.23 1.50 15.05
CA ALA A 207 -6.33 0.92 14.28
C ALA A 207 -6.71 -0.47 14.78
N LEU A 208 -8.01 -0.73 14.83
CA LEU A 208 -8.58 -2.04 15.14
C LEU A 208 -9.08 -2.68 13.84
N LEU A 209 -8.51 -3.83 13.51
CA LEU A 209 -8.85 -4.65 12.36
C LEU A 209 -9.67 -5.86 12.79
N ASP A 210 -10.69 -6.19 12.02
CA ASP A 210 -11.57 -7.32 12.28
C ASP A 210 -11.99 -8.01 10.97
N SER A 211 -12.08 -9.33 10.99
CA SER A 211 -12.43 -10.17 9.85
C SER A 211 -13.09 -11.48 10.31
N LYS A 212 -13.60 -12.31 9.39
CA LYS A 212 -14.19 -13.61 9.78
C LYS A 212 -13.19 -14.49 10.52
N SER A 213 -11.94 -14.49 10.07
CA SER A 213 -10.90 -15.41 10.53
C SER A 213 -9.94 -14.82 11.56
N CYS A 214 -9.92 -13.50 11.81
CA CYS A 214 -9.01 -12.89 12.79
C CYS A 214 -9.43 -11.50 13.26
N ALA A 215 -8.80 -11.03 14.33
CA ALA A 215 -8.75 -9.61 14.68
C ALA A 215 -7.30 -9.18 14.91
N ALA A 216 -7.00 -7.91 14.68
CA ALA A 216 -5.65 -7.37 14.89
C ALA A 216 -5.67 -5.93 15.38
N SER A 217 -4.64 -5.56 16.13
CA SER A 217 -4.36 -4.17 16.50
C SER A 217 -3.16 -3.66 15.73
N TYR A 218 -3.22 -2.39 15.34
CA TYR A 218 -2.12 -1.67 14.72
C TYR A 218 -1.83 -0.40 15.49
N ARG A 219 -0.54 -0.08 15.62
CA ARG A 219 -0.06 1.24 15.96
C ARG A 219 0.84 1.72 14.82
N PHE A 220 0.39 2.76 14.13
CA PHE A 220 1.10 3.43 13.06
C PHE A 220 1.75 4.70 13.61
N THR A 221 3.04 4.89 13.33
CA THR A 221 3.71 6.20 13.52
C THR A 221 4.06 6.79 12.16
N LEU A 222 3.23 7.70 11.68
CA LEU A 222 3.33 8.38 10.39
C LEU A 222 4.31 9.56 10.46
N ARG A 223 5.27 9.63 9.54
CA ARG A 223 6.22 10.74 9.36
C ARG A 223 6.28 11.18 7.90
N PRO A 224 5.51 12.20 7.49
CA PRO A 224 5.56 12.73 6.13
C PRO A 224 6.90 13.44 5.85
N GLY A 225 7.42 13.30 4.62
CA GLY A 225 8.68 13.94 4.22
C GLY A 225 9.09 13.63 2.78
N GLU A 226 10.38 13.82 2.44
CA GLU A 226 10.97 13.37 1.15
C GLU A 226 10.71 11.88 0.90
N THR A 227 10.68 11.10 1.97
CA THR A 227 10.07 9.79 2.04
C THR A 227 9.09 9.83 3.20
N THR A 228 7.85 9.42 2.96
CA THR A 228 6.87 9.26 4.03
C THR A 228 7.04 7.90 4.67
N VAL A 229 7.30 7.89 5.98
CA VAL A 229 7.62 6.67 6.73
C VAL A 229 6.50 6.31 7.69
N PHE A 230 6.10 5.04 7.70
CA PHE A 230 5.29 4.46 8.77
C PHE A 230 6.14 3.46 9.55
N ASP A 231 6.30 3.65 10.85
CA ASP A 231 6.59 2.50 11.72
C ASP A 231 5.26 1.83 12.06
N VAL A 232 5.20 0.51 11.90
CA VAL A 232 4.00 -0.30 12.12
C VAL A 232 4.28 -1.35 13.18
N GLU A 233 3.50 -1.32 14.24
CA GLU A 233 3.43 -2.37 15.25
C GLU A 233 2.08 -3.07 15.13
N MET A 234 2.10 -4.39 14.91
CA MET A 234 0.90 -5.19 14.67
C MET A 234 0.84 -6.36 15.66
N SER A 235 -0.33 -6.57 16.26
CA SER A 235 -0.65 -7.80 17.02
C SER A 235 -1.85 -8.48 16.38
N LEU A 236 -1.67 -9.71 15.91
CA LEU A 236 -2.67 -10.50 15.19
C LEU A 236 -3.12 -11.70 16.02
N TYR A 237 -4.44 -11.84 16.12
CA TYR A 237 -5.13 -12.86 16.88
C TYR A 237 -6.06 -13.67 15.95
N PRO A 238 -5.62 -14.83 15.47
CA PRO A 238 -6.45 -15.68 14.61
C PRO A 238 -7.61 -16.33 15.38
N ARG A 239 -8.82 -16.23 14.82
CA ARG A 239 -10.01 -17.00 15.22
C ARG A 239 -9.98 -18.43 14.66
N ALA A 240 -9.43 -18.57 13.46
CA ALA A 240 -9.20 -19.82 12.74
C ALA A 240 -7.72 -19.92 12.32
N ASP A 241 -7.28 -21.10 11.91
CA ASP A 241 -5.94 -21.28 11.34
C ASP A 241 -5.84 -20.48 10.03
N LEU A 242 -4.84 -19.60 9.94
CA LEU A 242 -4.55 -18.81 8.75
C LEU A 242 -3.43 -19.49 7.95
N GLU A 243 -3.84 -20.33 7.00
CA GLU A 243 -2.92 -21.06 6.11
C GLU A 243 -2.19 -20.12 5.12
N HIS A 244 -2.87 -19.06 4.66
CA HIS A 244 -2.33 -18.11 3.68
C HIS A 244 -2.47 -16.66 4.16
N ALA A 245 -1.89 -16.34 5.31
CA ALA A 245 -1.77 -14.95 5.78
C ALA A 245 -0.67 -14.21 5.02
N GLY A 246 -0.99 -13.03 4.50
CA GLY A 246 -0.03 -12.10 3.89
C GLY A 246 0.24 -10.89 4.79
N LEU A 247 1.49 -10.76 5.23
CA LEU A 247 1.98 -9.69 6.08
C LEU A 247 2.56 -8.54 5.24
N ALA A 248 2.33 -7.31 5.72
CA ALA A 248 2.66 -6.07 5.02
C ALA A 248 2.26 -6.07 3.53
N PRO A 249 0.98 -6.38 3.22
CA PRO A 249 0.53 -6.49 1.85
C PRO A 249 0.50 -5.14 1.14
N MET A 250 0.85 -5.18 -0.13
CA MET A 250 0.83 -4.07 -1.07
C MET A 250 -0.05 -4.45 -2.25
N THR A 251 -0.68 -3.46 -2.86
CA THR A 251 -1.52 -3.61 -4.04
C THR A 251 -1.24 -2.47 -4.99
N SER A 252 -1.02 -2.79 -6.25
CA SER A 252 -0.68 -1.82 -7.29
C SER A 252 -1.39 -2.19 -8.59
N MET A 253 -1.12 -1.41 -9.64
CA MET A 253 -1.62 -1.63 -10.99
C MET A 253 -0.45 -1.63 -11.97
N PHE A 254 -0.44 -2.62 -12.87
CA PHE A 254 0.41 -2.64 -14.06
C PHE A 254 -0.45 -3.05 -15.25
N PHE A 255 -0.66 -2.13 -16.20
CA PHE A 255 -1.45 -2.41 -17.40
C PHE A 255 -0.54 -2.82 -18.56
N PHE A 256 0.46 -1.98 -18.88
CA PHE A 256 1.48 -2.30 -19.88
C PHE A 256 2.74 -1.46 -19.71
N GLY A 257 3.85 -1.95 -20.27
CA GLY A 257 5.14 -1.26 -20.28
C GLY A 257 6.04 -1.78 -21.40
N PRO A 258 7.32 -1.35 -21.48
CA PRO A 258 8.22 -1.75 -22.56
C PRO A 258 8.49 -3.27 -22.64
N ASN A 259 8.23 -4.01 -21.56
CA ASN A 259 8.33 -5.46 -21.50
C ASN A 259 7.02 -6.18 -21.86
N ASP A 260 5.90 -5.47 -21.90
CA ASP A 260 4.57 -6.07 -22.01
C ASP A 260 3.60 -5.10 -22.68
N ARG A 261 3.79 -4.88 -23.99
CA ARG A 261 2.97 -3.98 -24.82
C ARG A 261 2.28 -4.70 -25.98
N ASN A 262 2.31 -6.03 -26.00
CA ASN A 262 1.66 -6.78 -27.07
C ASN A 262 0.15 -6.55 -26.98
N ASP A 263 -0.51 -6.33 -28.11
CA ASP A 263 -1.97 -6.12 -28.20
C ASP A 263 -2.51 -4.86 -27.49
N VAL A 264 -1.67 -3.86 -27.22
CA VAL A 264 -2.08 -2.57 -26.63
C VAL A 264 -2.02 -1.44 -27.66
N ASP A 265 -3.18 -0.91 -28.03
CA ASP A 265 -3.34 0.29 -28.85
C ASP A 265 -3.64 1.52 -27.97
N ASP A 266 -2.59 2.07 -27.38
CA ASP A 266 -2.65 3.23 -26.47
C ASP A 266 -1.59 4.27 -26.90
N PHE A 267 -1.92 5.56 -26.78
CA PHE A 267 -0.98 6.63 -27.12
C PHE A 267 0.19 6.73 -26.13
N ARG A 268 -0.02 6.28 -24.88
CA ARG A 268 0.95 6.33 -23.80
C ARG A 268 2.00 5.24 -23.99
N PRO A 269 3.30 5.48 -23.70
CA PRO A 269 4.32 4.44 -23.81
C PRO A 269 4.24 3.37 -22.71
N SER A 270 3.74 3.72 -21.52
CA SER A 270 3.54 2.82 -20.38
C SER A 270 2.38 3.29 -19.50
N VAL A 271 1.72 2.38 -18.80
CA VAL A 271 0.64 2.68 -17.83
C VAL A 271 0.77 1.72 -16.64
N HIS A 272 1.23 2.24 -15.51
CA HIS A 272 1.39 1.48 -14.27
C HIS A 272 1.71 2.37 -13.06
N ASP A 273 1.37 1.88 -11.88
CA ASP A 273 1.68 2.47 -10.57
C ASP A 273 2.98 1.92 -9.97
N SER A 274 3.46 0.80 -10.51
CA SER A 274 4.73 0.16 -10.17
C SER A 274 5.24 -0.61 -11.39
N ASP A 275 6.54 -0.66 -11.61
CA ASP A 275 7.17 -1.38 -12.72
C ASP A 275 7.87 -2.67 -12.29
N GLY A 276 8.05 -2.90 -10.99
CA GLY A 276 8.66 -4.14 -10.50
C GLY A 276 8.52 -4.38 -9.01
N LEU A 277 8.69 -5.64 -8.64
CA LEU A 277 8.92 -6.08 -7.27
C LEU A 277 10.44 -6.12 -7.02
N ALA A 278 10.91 -5.34 -6.07
CA ALA A 278 12.27 -5.43 -5.53
C ALA A 278 12.27 -6.29 -4.25
N ILE A 279 13.29 -7.12 -4.06
CA ILE A 279 13.47 -7.95 -2.86
C ILE A 279 14.93 -7.86 -2.41
N PHE A 280 15.16 -7.63 -1.13
CA PHE A 280 16.46 -7.82 -0.49
C PHE A 280 16.33 -8.97 0.50
N ASN A 281 16.85 -10.13 0.13
CA ASN A 281 16.61 -11.37 0.84
C ASN A 281 17.53 -11.53 2.07
N GLY A 282 17.22 -12.50 2.94
CA GLY A 282 17.99 -12.75 4.17
C GLY A 282 19.45 -13.12 3.92
N LYS A 283 19.73 -13.71 2.76
CA LYS A 283 21.09 -14.10 2.30
C LYS A 283 21.90 -12.95 1.71
N GLY A 284 21.32 -11.76 1.57
CA GLY A 284 22.01 -10.58 1.06
C GLY A 284 21.98 -10.44 -0.47
N GLU A 285 21.12 -11.16 -1.17
CA GLU A 285 20.88 -11.00 -2.61
C GLU A 285 19.78 -9.95 -2.85
N SER A 286 20.01 -9.05 -3.80
CA SER A 286 18.99 -8.13 -4.31
C SER A 286 18.37 -8.70 -5.58
N LEU A 287 17.05 -8.84 -5.61
CA LEU A 287 16.29 -9.30 -6.77
C LEU A 287 15.43 -8.16 -7.32
N TRP A 288 15.29 -8.13 -8.65
CA TRP A 288 14.37 -7.28 -9.36
C TRP A 288 13.49 -8.12 -10.27
N ARG A 289 12.18 -8.15 -9.99
CA ARG A 289 11.15 -8.82 -10.79
C ARG A 289 10.28 -7.75 -11.44
N PRO A 290 10.53 -7.36 -12.71
CA PRO A 290 9.63 -6.47 -13.43
C PRO A 290 8.22 -7.05 -13.46
N LEU A 291 7.20 -6.21 -13.38
CA LEU A 291 5.80 -6.65 -13.41
C LEU A 291 5.33 -6.92 -14.85
N SER A 292 4.28 -7.71 -14.97
CA SER A 292 3.58 -8.02 -16.21
C SER A 292 2.07 -8.04 -15.99
N ASN A 293 1.31 -7.90 -17.07
CA ASN A 293 -0.15 -8.09 -17.11
C ASN A 293 -0.44 -9.40 -17.85
N PRO A 294 -0.41 -10.55 -17.14
CA PRO A 294 -0.50 -11.85 -17.78
C PRO A 294 -1.92 -12.13 -18.31
N ARG A 295 -2.04 -13.12 -19.20
CA ARG A 295 -3.35 -13.59 -19.71
C ARG A 295 -4.11 -14.47 -18.71
N ASP A 296 -3.38 -15.16 -17.85
CA ASP A 296 -3.90 -16.02 -16.78
C ASP A 296 -3.35 -15.53 -15.43
N LEU A 297 -4.07 -15.82 -14.33
CA LEU A 297 -3.59 -15.52 -12.99
C LEU A 297 -2.21 -16.15 -12.74
N GLN A 298 -1.23 -15.32 -12.39
CA GLN A 298 0.11 -15.79 -12.06
C GLN A 298 0.41 -15.54 -10.59
N VAL A 299 0.96 -16.58 -9.95
CA VAL A 299 1.50 -16.51 -8.59
C VAL A 299 2.98 -16.87 -8.66
N SER A 300 3.80 -16.01 -8.08
CA SER A 300 5.24 -16.22 -7.92
C SER A 300 5.58 -16.17 -6.44
N THR A 301 6.40 -17.09 -5.95
CA THR A 301 6.83 -17.11 -4.54
C THR A 301 8.35 -17.19 -4.44
N PHE A 302 8.93 -16.20 -3.80
CA PHE A 302 10.36 -16.08 -3.54
C PHE A 302 10.65 -16.54 -2.11
N GLN A 303 11.02 -17.81 -1.96
CA GLN A 303 11.29 -18.43 -0.66
C GLN A 303 12.50 -17.78 0.01
N ASP A 304 12.39 -17.50 1.30
CA ASP A 304 13.45 -16.84 2.06
C ASP A 304 13.39 -17.19 3.57
N LEU A 305 14.46 -16.82 4.27
CA LEU A 305 14.57 -16.85 5.72
C LEU A 305 14.96 -15.45 6.19
N ASN A 306 14.11 -14.79 6.97
CA ASN A 306 14.34 -13.43 7.48
C ASN A 306 14.62 -12.40 6.36
N PRO A 307 13.63 -12.05 5.52
CA PRO A 307 13.80 -11.05 4.47
C PRO A 307 14.23 -9.70 5.06
N ARG A 308 15.17 -9.02 4.39
CA ARG A 308 15.65 -7.70 4.80
C ARG A 308 14.78 -6.57 4.24
N GLY A 309 14.03 -6.85 3.18
CA GLY A 309 12.95 -6.00 2.72
C GLY A 309 12.43 -6.40 1.35
N PHE A 310 11.27 -5.88 0.98
CA PHE A 310 10.64 -6.10 -0.31
C PHE A 310 9.67 -4.95 -0.62
N GLY A 311 9.44 -4.66 -1.89
CA GLY A 311 8.63 -3.49 -2.27
C GLY A 311 8.14 -3.50 -3.70
N LEU A 312 6.94 -2.97 -3.92
CA LEU A 312 6.48 -2.59 -5.26
C LEU A 312 7.07 -1.22 -5.57
N MET A 313 7.92 -1.18 -6.58
CA MET A 313 8.71 -0.01 -6.93
C MET A 313 8.21 0.59 -8.24
N GLN A 314 8.36 1.91 -8.36
CA GLN A 314 8.22 2.67 -9.59
C GLN A 314 9.61 3.25 -9.90
N ARG A 315 10.43 2.55 -10.70
CA ARG A 315 11.77 3.03 -11.05
C ARG A 315 11.76 4.05 -12.18
N GLU A 316 10.83 3.93 -13.12
CA GLU A 316 10.63 4.92 -14.17
C GLU A 316 9.88 6.15 -13.63
N LYS A 317 10.54 7.31 -13.71
CA LYS A 317 10.04 8.58 -13.15
C LYS A 317 10.06 9.72 -14.19
N ARG A 318 10.32 9.41 -15.46
CA ARG A 318 10.30 10.41 -16.54
C ARG A 318 8.91 10.49 -17.14
N PHE A 319 8.38 11.72 -17.22
CA PHE A 319 7.09 11.98 -17.87
C PHE A 319 7.00 11.36 -19.27
N ALA A 320 8.07 11.41 -20.06
CA ALA A 320 8.09 10.87 -21.43
C ALA A 320 7.91 9.35 -21.54
N ALA A 321 7.98 8.60 -20.43
CA ALA A 321 7.66 7.18 -20.42
C ALA A 321 6.15 6.90 -20.27
N TYR A 322 5.35 7.93 -19.98
CA TYR A 322 3.92 7.83 -19.69
C TYR A 322 3.08 8.79 -20.54
N GLU A 323 3.54 10.02 -20.78
CA GLU A 323 2.84 11.05 -21.59
C GLU A 323 1.41 11.37 -21.11
N ASP A 324 1.10 11.11 -19.83
CA ASP A 324 -0.22 11.30 -19.23
C ASP A 324 -0.21 12.47 -18.23
N ILE A 325 -0.76 13.62 -18.65
CA ILE A 325 -0.79 14.84 -17.84
C ILE A 325 -1.85 14.82 -16.72
N GLU A 326 -2.80 13.89 -16.77
CA GLU A 326 -3.87 13.77 -15.77
C GLU A 326 -3.48 12.76 -14.69
N SER A 327 -3.09 11.56 -15.10
CA SER A 327 -2.79 10.44 -14.20
C SER A 327 -1.42 10.52 -13.54
N ARG A 328 -0.47 11.23 -14.16
CA ARG A 328 0.88 11.51 -13.63
C ARG A 328 1.57 10.27 -13.02
N PHE A 329 1.57 9.16 -13.74
CA PHE A 329 2.12 7.87 -13.26
C PHE A 329 3.59 7.96 -12.82
N GLU A 330 4.36 8.86 -13.44
CA GLU A 330 5.76 9.11 -13.10
C GLU A 330 5.94 9.75 -11.71
N ALA A 331 4.88 10.33 -11.14
CA ALA A 331 4.88 10.96 -9.83
C ALA A 331 4.29 10.06 -8.74
N ARG A 332 3.95 8.79 -9.03
CA ARG A 332 3.41 7.85 -8.05
C ARG A 332 4.52 7.21 -7.21
N PRO A 333 4.34 7.02 -5.88
CA PRO A 333 5.38 6.53 -4.99
C PRO A 333 5.72 5.07 -5.28
N SER A 334 6.96 4.69 -4.97
CA SER A 334 7.32 3.32 -4.60
C SER A 334 6.91 3.05 -3.15
N LEU A 335 6.69 1.77 -2.80
CA LEU A 335 6.50 1.34 -1.42
C LEU A 335 7.46 0.20 -1.08
N TRP A 336 8.31 0.45 -0.08
CA TRP A 336 9.25 -0.54 0.45
C TRP A 336 8.90 -0.95 1.88
N VAL A 337 8.81 -2.26 2.12
CA VAL A 337 8.66 -2.89 3.43
C VAL A 337 10.03 -3.24 3.97
N GLU A 338 10.35 -2.76 5.18
CA GLU A 338 11.51 -3.11 5.97
C GLU A 338 11.06 -3.86 7.24
N PRO A 339 11.15 -5.21 7.25
CA PRO A 339 10.92 -6.00 8.46
C PRO A 339 11.84 -5.56 9.61
N ILE A 340 11.29 -5.46 10.83
CA ILE A 340 12.07 -5.23 12.04
C ILE A 340 12.09 -6.52 12.85
N GLY A 341 13.30 -7.06 13.05
CA GLY A 341 13.52 -8.37 13.65
C GLY A 341 13.39 -9.52 12.64
N ASP A 342 13.42 -10.74 13.16
CA ASP A 342 13.41 -11.96 12.35
C ASP A 342 11.98 -12.41 12.04
N TRP A 343 11.62 -12.43 10.76
CA TRP A 343 10.30 -12.87 10.28
C TRP A 343 10.19 -14.38 10.02
N GLY A 344 11.27 -15.13 10.23
CA GLY A 344 11.33 -16.59 10.08
C GLY A 344 11.34 -17.04 8.62
N GLU A 345 11.04 -18.33 8.43
CA GLU A 345 10.90 -18.94 7.11
C GLU A 345 9.57 -18.55 6.46
N GLY A 346 9.60 -18.28 5.16
CA GLY A 346 8.42 -17.93 4.37
C GLY A 346 8.79 -17.58 2.94
N GLY A 347 7.99 -16.74 2.31
CA GLY A 347 8.37 -16.16 1.03
C GLY A 347 7.63 -14.88 0.71
N VAL A 348 8.27 -14.03 -0.08
CA VAL A 348 7.58 -12.91 -0.73
C VAL A 348 6.73 -13.50 -1.86
N VAL A 349 5.42 -13.27 -1.80
CA VAL A 349 4.46 -13.69 -2.81
C VAL A 349 4.15 -12.50 -3.69
N LEU A 350 4.15 -12.72 -5.01
CA LEU A 350 3.67 -11.79 -6.03
C LEU A 350 2.50 -12.44 -6.76
N ILE A 351 1.40 -11.71 -6.88
CA ILE A 351 0.21 -12.10 -7.64
C ILE A 351 0.00 -11.07 -8.73
N GLU A 352 -0.10 -11.55 -9.96
CA GLU A 352 -0.35 -10.77 -11.17
C GLU A 352 -1.66 -11.27 -11.79
N ILE A 353 -2.68 -10.41 -11.76
CA ILE A 353 -4.04 -10.71 -12.20
C ILE A 353 -4.23 -10.13 -13.61
N PRO A 354 -4.84 -10.87 -14.55
CA PRO A 354 -5.16 -10.31 -15.87
C PRO A 354 -6.09 -9.11 -15.74
N THR A 355 -5.73 -7.98 -16.37
CA THR A 355 -6.62 -6.82 -16.51
C THR A 355 -6.67 -6.32 -17.95
N LYS A 356 -7.77 -5.66 -18.29
CA LYS A 356 -7.97 -4.97 -19.57
C LYS A 356 -8.05 -3.46 -19.41
N GLU A 357 -8.07 -2.97 -18.18
CA GLU A 357 -8.29 -1.56 -17.85
C GLU A 357 -7.39 -1.15 -16.67
N GLU A 358 -6.92 0.09 -16.71
CA GLU A 358 -6.01 0.66 -15.69
C GLU A 358 -6.71 1.03 -14.37
N ILE A 359 -8.04 1.03 -14.34
CA ILE A 359 -8.83 1.39 -13.15
C ILE A 359 -8.85 0.27 -12.10
N HIS A 360 -8.34 -0.92 -12.45
CA HIS A 360 -8.31 -2.08 -11.58
C HIS A 360 -6.88 -2.39 -11.15
N ASP A 361 -6.65 -2.30 -9.85
CA ASP A 361 -5.45 -2.84 -9.23
C ASP A 361 -5.36 -4.35 -9.51
N ASN A 362 -4.29 -4.77 -10.19
CA ASN A 362 -4.09 -6.14 -10.66
C ASN A 362 -2.80 -6.77 -10.14
N ILE A 363 -2.08 -6.09 -9.24
CA ILE A 363 -0.83 -6.54 -8.64
C ILE A 363 -1.00 -6.63 -7.13
N ALA A 364 -0.61 -7.74 -6.52
CA ALA A 364 -0.49 -7.85 -5.07
C ALA A 364 0.86 -8.45 -4.67
N ALA A 365 1.47 -7.91 -3.62
CA ALA A 365 2.71 -8.45 -3.05
C ALA A 365 2.69 -8.43 -1.52
N PHE A 366 3.17 -9.50 -0.89
CA PHE A 366 3.18 -9.63 0.58
C PHE A 366 4.17 -10.69 1.03
N TRP A 367 4.54 -10.68 2.31
CA TRP A 367 5.26 -11.80 2.92
C TRP A 367 4.28 -12.85 3.43
N ARG A 368 4.47 -14.11 3.05
CA ARG A 368 3.72 -15.25 3.57
C ARG A 368 4.62 -16.10 4.46
N PRO A 369 4.35 -16.18 5.79
CA PRO A 369 5.03 -17.13 6.67
C PRO A 369 4.85 -18.57 6.16
N LYS A 370 5.89 -19.40 6.28
CA LYS A 370 5.82 -20.82 5.89
C LYS A 370 4.92 -21.62 6.83
N VAL A 371 4.93 -21.27 8.11
CA VAL A 371 4.10 -21.92 9.12
C VAL A 371 2.78 -21.15 9.25
N PRO A 372 1.63 -21.82 9.10
CA PRO A 372 0.32 -21.20 9.31
C PRO A 372 0.19 -20.54 10.68
N LEU A 373 -0.48 -19.38 10.73
CA LEU A 373 -0.77 -18.72 12.01
C LEU A 373 -1.95 -19.42 12.67
N LYS A 374 -1.69 -20.10 13.79
CA LYS A 374 -2.69 -20.97 14.44
C LYS A 374 -3.80 -20.20 15.15
N ALA A 375 -5.00 -20.76 15.15
CA ALA A 375 -6.12 -20.24 15.93
C ALA A 375 -5.73 -20.05 17.40
N LYS A 376 -6.24 -18.97 18.02
CA LYS A 376 -6.00 -18.63 19.43
C LYS A 376 -4.54 -18.31 19.79
N SER A 377 -3.67 -18.16 18.80
CA SER A 377 -2.32 -17.65 19.00
C SER A 377 -2.28 -16.12 19.02
N GLU A 378 -1.15 -15.58 19.43
CA GLU A 378 -0.83 -14.16 19.39
C GLU A 378 0.45 -13.99 18.58
N ASN A 379 0.37 -13.24 17.48
CA ASN A 379 1.46 -13.05 16.54
C ASN A 379 1.78 -11.56 16.44
N ASN A 380 2.99 -11.17 16.83
CA ASN A 380 3.40 -9.77 16.83
C ASN A 380 4.41 -9.52 15.71
N PHE A 381 4.18 -8.47 14.93
CA PHE A 381 5.04 -8.07 13.83
C PHE A 381 5.36 -6.58 13.96
N THR A 382 6.61 -6.23 13.74
CA THR A 382 7.05 -4.84 13.60
C THR A 382 7.71 -4.69 12.25
N TYR A 383 7.36 -3.64 11.53
CA TYR A 383 7.96 -3.31 10.24
C TYR A 383 7.87 -1.82 9.97
N ARG A 384 8.66 -1.36 9.02
CA ARG A 384 8.59 0.00 8.51
C ARG A 384 8.17 -0.01 7.04
N LEU A 385 7.30 0.93 6.70
CA LEU A 385 6.93 1.22 5.32
C LEU A 385 7.56 2.53 4.89
N HIS A 386 8.21 2.52 3.73
CA HIS A 386 8.82 3.69 3.12
C HIS A 386 8.09 4.00 1.81
N TRP A 387 7.36 5.11 1.80
CA TRP A 387 6.69 5.64 0.63
C TRP A 387 7.56 6.74 0.04
N GLY A 388 7.95 6.62 -1.22
CA GLY A 388 8.81 7.63 -1.83
C GLY A 388 9.35 7.25 -3.21
N PRO A 389 10.36 7.98 -3.69
CA PRO A 389 10.89 7.75 -5.03
C PRO A 389 11.58 6.38 -5.16
N ASP A 390 12.11 5.83 -4.06
CA ASP A 390 12.93 4.62 -4.06
C ASP A 390 12.97 3.96 -2.67
N MET A 391 13.63 2.81 -2.57
CA MET A 391 13.89 2.10 -1.31
C MET A 391 14.92 2.85 -0.45
N PRO A 392 14.87 2.72 0.90
CA PRO A 392 15.85 3.34 1.78
C PRO A 392 17.26 2.80 1.53
N LYS A 393 18.23 3.71 1.30
CA LYS A 393 19.66 3.41 1.08
C LYS A 393 19.90 2.38 -0.04
N PRO A 394 19.77 2.78 -1.32
CA PRO A 394 20.03 1.89 -2.44
C PRO A 394 21.43 1.25 -2.33
N HIS A 395 21.50 -0.06 -2.55
CA HIS A 395 22.74 -0.83 -2.49
C HIS A 395 23.80 -0.32 -3.47
N SER A 396 25.07 -0.62 -3.22
CA SER A 396 26.17 -0.28 -4.15
C SER A 396 26.12 -1.06 -5.47
N LEU A 397 25.17 -1.99 -5.63
CA LEU A 397 24.96 -2.74 -6.86
C LEU A 397 24.29 -1.87 -7.92
N ALA A 398 24.63 -2.13 -9.18
CA ALA A 398 23.87 -1.64 -10.31
C ALA A 398 22.45 -2.22 -10.32
N ARG A 399 21.50 -1.44 -10.82
CA ARG A 399 20.08 -1.79 -10.80
C ARG A 399 19.49 -1.73 -12.20
N PHE A 400 18.59 -2.65 -12.50
CA PHE A 400 17.85 -2.70 -13.75
C PHE A 400 16.77 -1.62 -13.77
N VAL A 401 16.89 -0.63 -14.66
CA VAL A 401 15.93 0.48 -14.74
C VAL A 401 14.98 0.36 -15.92
N ARG A 402 15.24 -0.56 -16.84
CA ARG A 402 14.34 -0.82 -17.96
C ARG A 402 14.44 -2.27 -18.42
N THR A 403 13.29 -2.88 -18.68
CA THR A 403 13.16 -4.16 -19.36
C THR A 403 12.39 -3.92 -20.65
N GLY A 404 13.03 -4.12 -21.81
CA GLY A 404 12.38 -4.10 -23.11
C GLY A 404 12.32 -5.49 -23.70
N ILE A 405 11.16 -5.87 -24.26
CA ILE A 405 10.99 -7.16 -24.95
C ILE A 405 10.45 -6.91 -26.35
N GLY A 406 11.06 -7.56 -27.34
CA GLY A 406 10.67 -7.43 -28.74
C GLY A 406 10.70 -8.77 -29.49
N ALA A 407 10.00 -8.82 -30.62
CA ALA A 407 10.06 -9.98 -31.51
C ALA A 407 11.42 -10.10 -32.19
N ARG A 408 11.89 -11.34 -32.38
CA ARG A 408 13.08 -11.67 -33.17
C ARG A 408 12.77 -12.90 -34.01
N GLY A 409 12.02 -12.68 -35.10
CA GLY A 409 11.36 -13.80 -35.81
C GLY A 409 10.22 -14.38 -34.97
N ASP A 410 9.73 -15.56 -35.39
CA ASP A 410 8.53 -16.16 -34.81
C ASP A 410 8.82 -16.98 -33.54
N ASP A 411 10.00 -17.59 -33.46
CA ASP A 411 10.38 -18.53 -32.38
C ASP A 411 11.39 -17.96 -31.38
N SER A 412 11.65 -16.64 -31.40
CA SER A 412 12.57 -16.01 -30.46
C SER A 412 12.13 -14.60 -30.04
N LYS A 413 12.46 -14.27 -28.80
CA LYS A 413 12.31 -12.93 -28.23
C LYS A 413 13.67 -12.31 -27.95
N LEU A 414 13.79 -11.02 -28.25
CA LEU A 414 14.91 -10.19 -27.86
C LEU A 414 14.59 -9.49 -26.54
N PHE A 415 15.44 -9.71 -25.55
CA PHE A 415 15.42 -8.98 -24.28
C PHE A 415 16.49 -7.89 -24.31
N VAL A 416 16.11 -6.68 -23.91
CA VAL A 416 17.00 -5.52 -23.84
C VAL A 416 16.85 -4.89 -22.46
N LEU A 417 17.84 -5.10 -21.61
CA LEU A 417 17.85 -4.69 -20.21
C LEU A 417 18.83 -3.53 -20.04
N ASP A 418 18.38 -2.42 -19.48
CA ASP A 418 19.24 -1.28 -19.16
C ASP A 418 19.47 -1.21 -17.65
N LEU A 419 20.73 -1.00 -17.27
CA LEU A 419 21.18 -0.91 -15.88
C LEU A 419 21.89 0.41 -15.62
N ILE A 420 21.72 0.94 -14.42
CA ILE A 420 22.49 2.09 -13.92
C ILE A 420 23.05 1.79 -12.53
N GLY A 421 24.17 2.41 -12.18
CA GLY A 421 24.80 2.26 -10.87
C GLY A 421 26.15 2.97 -10.85
N ASP A 422 26.50 3.58 -9.72
CA ASP A 422 27.78 4.28 -9.58
C ASP A 422 28.98 3.33 -9.73
N ASN A 423 28.81 2.07 -9.34
CA ASN A 423 29.82 1.02 -9.50
C ASN A 423 30.05 0.58 -10.96
N LEU A 424 29.22 1.04 -11.91
CA LEU A 424 29.42 0.82 -13.34
C LEU A 424 30.30 1.89 -13.99
N LYS A 425 30.53 3.02 -13.31
CA LYS A 425 31.29 4.15 -13.86
C LYS A 425 32.77 3.80 -13.95
N GLY A 426 33.34 3.96 -15.14
CA GLY A 426 34.77 3.77 -15.38
C GLY A 426 35.24 2.30 -15.34
N VAL A 427 34.32 1.34 -15.31
CA VAL A 427 34.67 -0.08 -15.39
C VAL A 427 35.16 -0.41 -16.80
N ASP A 428 36.26 -1.17 -16.92
CA ASP A 428 36.76 -1.66 -18.21
C ASP A 428 35.70 -2.55 -18.88
N PRO A 429 35.23 -2.19 -20.09
CA PRO A 429 34.22 -2.97 -20.77
C PRO A 429 34.55 -4.43 -21.03
N ASN A 430 35.84 -4.77 -21.09
CA ASN A 430 36.28 -6.16 -21.29
C ASN A 430 36.20 -7.00 -20.01
N SER A 431 36.04 -6.35 -18.84
CA SER A 431 35.96 -7.02 -17.53
C SER A 431 34.53 -7.36 -17.10
N ILE A 432 33.52 -6.76 -17.73
CA ILE A 432 32.10 -7.00 -17.41
C ILE A 432 31.53 -8.07 -18.33
N LYS A 433 30.78 -9.00 -17.74
CA LYS A 433 30.01 -10.01 -18.48
C LYS A 433 28.57 -10.04 -18.00
N GLY A 434 27.63 -10.18 -18.93
CA GLY A 434 26.26 -10.56 -18.64
C GLY A 434 26.19 -12.07 -18.42
N VAL A 435 25.61 -12.48 -17.29
CA VAL A 435 25.28 -13.88 -17.01
C VAL A 435 23.76 -14.01 -17.11
N VAL A 436 23.29 -14.89 -18.01
CA VAL A 436 21.86 -15.11 -18.25
C VAL A 436 21.58 -16.61 -18.21
N SER A 437 20.51 -16.99 -17.51
CA SER A 437 20.04 -18.37 -17.43
C SER A 437 18.55 -18.44 -17.69
N ALA A 438 18.10 -19.52 -18.33
CA ALA A 438 16.69 -19.79 -18.57
C ALA A 438 16.34 -21.23 -18.19
N GLU A 439 15.16 -21.42 -17.60
CA GLU A 439 14.59 -22.76 -17.45
C GLU A 439 13.88 -23.16 -18.75
N LYS A 440 14.22 -24.33 -19.30
CA LYS A 440 13.54 -24.95 -20.45
C LYS A 440 13.60 -24.14 -21.76
N SER A 441 14.58 -23.25 -21.88
CA SER A 441 14.82 -22.46 -23.09
C SER A 441 16.31 -22.28 -23.36
N GLU A 442 16.65 -22.08 -24.63
CA GLU A 442 18.00 -21.75 -25.06
C GLU A 442 18.20 -20.23 -25.05
N ILE A 443 19.31 -19.79 -24.46
CA ILE A 443 19.77 -18.41 -24.49
C ILE A 443 20.93 -18.28 -25.46
N THR A 444 20.83 -17.32 -26.38
CA THR A 444 21.87 -17.01 -27.35
C THR A 444 22.14 -15.51 -27.40
N ASN A 445 23.25 -15.13 -28.06
CA ASN A 445 23.57 -13.73 -28.34
C ASN A 445 23.57 -12.81 -27.12
N ILE A 446 24.17 -13.27 -26.01
CA ILE A 446 24.37 -12.42 -24.82
C ILE A 446 25.39 -11.35 -25.16
N VAL A 447 24.95 -10.09 -25.14
CA VAL A 447 25.79 -8.92 -25.42
C VAL A 447 25.67 -7.97 -24.25
N THR A 448 26.82 -7.47 -23.79
CA THR A 448 26.93 -6.49 -22.71
C THR A 448 27.74 -5.32 -23.22
N GLN A 449 27.20 -4.11 -23.15
CA GLN A 449 27.84 -2.91 -23.67
C GLN A 449 27.52 -1.66 -22.84
N PRO A 450 28.43 -0.66 -22.77
CA PRO A 450 28.12 0.63 -22.17
C PRO A 450 26.94 1.30 -22.89
N ASN A 451 26.13 2.03 -22.12
CA ASN A 451 25.06 2.88 -22.65
C ASN A 451 25.42 4.36 -22.37
N PRO A 452 25.96 5.09 -23.36
CA PRO A 452 26.43 6.46 -23.14
C PRO A 452 25.30 7.45 -22.83
N ASP A 453 24.07 7.18 -23.29
CA ASP A 453 22.92 8.08 -23.09
C ASP A 453 22.39 8.03 -21.65
N THR A 454 22.53 6.87 -20.97
CA THR A 454 22.12 6.72 -19.57
C THR A 454 23.29 6.79 -18.60
N GLY A 455 24.53 6.78 -19.09
CA GLY A 455 25.73 6.62 -18.28
C GLY A 455 25.84 5.24 -17.61
N GLY A 456 25.04 4.28 -18.06
CA GLY A 456 24.94 2.94 -17.51
C GLY A 456 25.40 1.86 -18.49
N TRP A 457 24.76 0.70 -18.42
CA TRP A 457 25.07 -0.48 -19.22
C TRP A 457 23.82 -1.11 -19.82
N ARG A 458 23.98 -1.80 -20.93
CA ARG A 458 22.93 -2.60 -21.57
C ARG A 458 23.35 -4.07 -21.62
N LEU A 459 22.46 -4.92 -21.16
CA LEU A 459 22.51 -6.37 -21.34
C LEU A 459 21.39 -6.76 -22.31
N SER A 460 21.73 -7.39 -23.42
CA SER A 460 20.74 -7.94 -24.35
C SER A 460 21.02 -9.40 -24.66
N PHE A 461 19.97 -10.18 -24.86
CA PHE A 461 20.07 -11.59 -25.23
C PHE A 461 18.83 -12.04 -26.01
N GLN A 462 18.96 -13.13 -26.74
CA GLN A 462 17.86 -13.81 -27.40
C GLN A 462 17.46 -15.04 -26.60
N CYS A 463 16.16 -15.25 -26.47
CA CYS A 463 15.58 -16.42 -25.81
C CYS A 463 14.68 -17.13 -26.81
N ALA A 464 14.90 -18.43 -27.00
CA ALA A 464 14.02 -19.26 -27.81
C ALA A 464 12.67 -19.42 -27.09
N VAL A 465 11.56 -19.13 -27.77
CA VAL A 465 10.23 -19.24 -27.17
C VAL A 465 9.43 -20.31 -27.88
N LYS A 466 8.60 -21.02 -27.12
CA LYS A 466 7.65 -22.00 -27.65
C LYS A 466 6.25 -21.57 -27.25
N LYS A 467 5.29 -21.88 -28.11
CA LYS A 467 3.88 -21.66 -27.82
C LYS A 467 3.49 -22.32 -26.49
N ASP A 468 2.72 -21.61 -25.69
CA ASP A 468 2.12 -22.08 -24.42
C ASP A 468 3.13 -22.58 -23.36
N THR A 469 4.42 -22.23 -23.48
CA THR A 469 5.45 -22.64 -22.52
C THR A 469 6.03 -21.43 -21.79
N PRO A 470 5.74 -21.25 -20.48
CA PRO A 470 6.37 -20.20 -19.70
C PRO A 470 7.86 -20.49 -19.47
N ILE A 471 8.66 -19.43 -19.39
CA ILE A 471 10.11 -19.49 -19.22
C ILE A 471 10.50 -18.61 -18.04
N GLU A 472 11.17 -19.19 -17.05
CA GLU A 472 11.80 -18.45 -15.95
C GLU A 472 13.21 -18.03 -16.36
N LEU A 473 13.50 -16.75 -16.27
CA LEU A 473 14.75 -16.14 -16.69
C LEU A 473 15.43 -15.48 -15.49
N ARG A 474 16.76 -15.56 -15.45
CA ARG A 474 17.60 -14.77 -14.54
C ARG A 474 18.72 -14.10 -15.31
N ALA A 475 19.04 -12.85 -14.93
CA ALA A 475 20.14 -12.10 -15.53
C ALA A 475 20.84 -11.22 -14.50
N LEU A 476 22.16 -11.07 -14.62
CA LEU A 476 22.97 -10.13 -13.84
C LEU A 476 24.23 -9.73 -14.60
N LEU A 477 24.83 -8.59 -14.21
CA LEU A 477 26.18 -8.22 -14.59
C LEU A 477 27.17 -8.71 -13.53
N VAL A 478 28.28 -9.28 -13.99
CA VAL A 478 29.41 -9.68 -13.13
C VAL A 478 30.70 -9.05 -13.61
N GLN A 479 31.62 -8.81 -12.67
CA GLN A 479 33.02 -8.47 -12.91
C GLN A 479 33.89 -9.45 -12.13
N ASP A 480 34.82 -10.15 -12.78
CA ASP A 480 35.68 -11.16 -12.15
C ASP A 480 34.89 -12.15 -11.27
N ASP A 481 33.79 -12.67 -11.81
CA ASP A 481 32.82 -13.58 -11.15
C ASP A 481 32.11 -13.02 -9.91
N LYS A 482 32.27 -11.73 -9.61
CA LYS A 482 31.54 -11.04 -8.54
C LYS A 482 30.33 -10.29 -9.09
N PRO A 483 29.15 -10.37 -8.45
CA PRO A 483 27.99 -9.58 -8.84
C PRO A 483 28.29 -8.08 -8.84
N LEU A 484 28.04 -7.44 -9.97
CA LEU A 484 28.12 -5.99 -10.14
C LEU A 484 26.72 -5.36 -10.15
N SER A 485 25.67 -6.15 -10.41
CA SER A 485 24.28 -5.73 -10.33
C SER A 485 23.48 -6.58 -9.33
N GLU A 486 22.27 -6.14 -9.03
CA GLU A 486 21.21 -7.02 -8.55
C GLU A 486 20.89 -8.12 -9.58
N VAL A 487 20.03 -9.07 -9.22
CA VAL A 487 19.59 -10.14 -10.12
C VAL A 487 18.21 -9.80 -10.68
N TRP A 488 18.14 -9.64 -11.99
CA TRP A 488 16.88 -9.56 -12.73
C TRP A 488 16.27 -10.96 -12.81
N VAL A 489 15.00 -11.09 -12.45
CA VAL A 489 14.22 -12.34 -12.52
C VAL A 489 12.95 -12.06 -13.28
N TYR A 490 12.63 -12.86 -14.29
CA TYR A 490 11.48 -12.60 -15.15
C TYR A 490 10.81 -13.90 -15.60
N ARG A 491 9.49 -13.90 -15.55
CA ARG A 491 8.67 -14.95 -16.17
C ARG A 491 8.19 -14.44 -17.52
N TRP A 492 8.68 -15.05 -18.59
CA TRP A 492 8.08 -14.89 -19.91
C TRP A 492 6.92 -15.88 -20.04
N ALA A 493 5.73 -15.38 -20.37
CA ALA A 493 4.55 -16.18 -20.69
C ALA A 493 3.96 -15.72 -22.03
N PRO A 494 3.66 -16.64 -22.97
CA PRO A 494 3.22 -16.32 -24.33
C PRO A 494 1.77 -15.82 -24.49
#